data_AF-A0A963BPM2-F1
#
_entry.id   AF-A0A963BPM2-F1
#
_cell.length_a   1.000
_cell.length_b   1.000
_cell.length_c   1.000
_cell.angle_alpha   90.00
_cell.angle_beta   90.00
_cell.angle_gamma   90.00
#
_symmetry.space_group_name_H-M   'P 1'
#
loop_
_entity.id
_entity.type
_entity.pdbx_description
1 polymer ?
#
loop_
_entity_poly.entity_id
_entity_poly.type
_entity_poly.pdbx_seq_one_letter_code
_entity_poly.pdbx_strand_id
1 'polypeptide(L)'
;MRMILCLIAALVHPMIASAWEEQPVLEFILSNNPLLRAHHRVTTQYAPPGDTMSRLREYTSIYGKAGAGGTDFNDEPFVLQAGIQINIPLASTNEKRTHAMKVVEETRTIDEIQAKVLGDIAQLRQHEADLAATDKRLKFYGDKSGWLQKRVKEGYDEDVSKLWDIGQKLNEERAASERLKILIASQRYQVAHYAGERWPILLAYLQGKGSLE
;
A
#
# COMPACT_ATOMS: atom_id res chain seq x y z
N MET A 1 22.61 -28.60 -24.98
CA MET A 1 22.67 -27.74 -23.77
C MET A 1 21.48 -26.77 -23.64
N ARG A 2 20.28 -27.12 -24.15
CA ARG A 2 19.02 -26.36 -23.94
C ARG A 2 17.96 -27.15 -23.16
N MET A 3 18.17 -28.45 -23.00
CA MET A 3 17.23 -29.37 -22.34
C MET A 3 17.39 -29.40 -20.80
N ILE A 4 18.58 -29.05 -20.30
CA ILE A 4 18.88 -29.03 -18.85
C ILE A 4 18.29 -27.78 -18.19
N LEU A 5 18.10 -26.69 -18.93
CA LEU A 5 17.52 -25.45 -18.38
C LEU A 5 16.00 -25.57 -18.13
N CYS A 6 15.28 -26.40 -18.91
CA CYS A 6 13.86 -26.66 -18.69
C CYS A 6 13.61 -27.60 -17.50
N LEU A 7 14.59 -28.45 -17.15
CA LEU A 7 14.46 -29.38 -16.01
C LEU A 7 14.62 -28.67 -14.66
N ILE A 8 15.34 -27.54 -14.62
CA ILE A 8 15.54 -26.75 -13.39
C ILE A 8 14.31 -25.87 -13.09
N ALA A 9 13.57 -25.41 -14.11
CA ALA A 9 12.33 -24.66 -13.92
C ALA A 9 11.17 -25.50 -13.37
N ALA A 10 11.22 -26.83 -13.53
CA ALA A 10 10.20 -27.74 -13.01
C ALA A 10 10.49 -28.23 -11.57
N LEU A 11 11.65 -27.90 -11.00
CA LEU A 11 12.10 -28.43 -9.69
C LEU A 11 11.90 -27.46 -8.51
N VAL A 12 11.09 -26.42 -8.69
CA VAL A 12 10.71 -25.50 -7.61
C VAL A 12 9.20 -25.48 -7.51
N HIS A 13 8.60 -26.56 -7.01
CA HIS A 13 7.29 -26.50 -6.36
C HIS A 13 7.21 -27.58 -5.27
N PRO A 14 6.94 -27.15 -4.04
CA PRO A 14 5.68 -27.51 -3.41
C PRO A 14 4.92 -26.19 -3.25
N MET A 15 3.96 -25.88 -4.11
CA MET A 15 2.54 -26.20 -3.86
C MET A 15 2.17 -26.12 -2.37
N ILE A 16 2.39 -24.95 -1.77
CA ILE A 16 1.70 -24.51 -0.57
C ILE A 16 1.01 -23.19 -0.93
N ALA A 17 -0.28 -23.30 -1.24
CA ALA A 17 -1.26 -22.22 -1.11
C ALA A 17 -0.90 -20.85 -1.71
N SER A 18 -0.67 -20.79 -3.02
CA SER A 18 -0.94 -19.56 -3.76
C SER A 18 -2.46 -19.39 -3.85
N ALA A 19 -3.03 -18.63 -2.91
CA ALA A 19 -4.35 -18.04 -3.11
C ALA A 19 -4.23 -16.64 -3.74
N TRP A 20 -3.09 -15.96 -3.55
CA TRP A 20 -2.86 -14.59 -4.00
C TRP A 20 -1.36 -14.24 -4.02
N GLU A 21 -0.95 -13.37 -4.94
CA GLU A 21 0.43 -12.89 -5.10
C GLU A 21 0.65 -11.53 -4.42
N GLU A 22 1.84 -11.29 -3.84
CA GLU A 22 2.11 -10.08 -3.05
C GLU A 22 2.29 -8.82 -3.91
N GLN A 23 2.96 -8.95 -5.04
CA GLN A 23 3.25 -7.85 -5.95
C GLN A 23 1.97 -7.18 -6.53
N PRO A 24 0.98 -7.92 -7.06
CA PRO A 24 -0.24 -7.29 -7.55
C PRO A 24 -1.10 -6.72 -6.42
N VAL A 25 -1.04 -7.27 -5.20
CA VAL A 25 -1.69 -6.66 -4.03
C VAL A 25 -1.10 -5.30 -3.71
N LEU A 26 0.24 -5.19 -3.70
CA LEU A 26 0.91 -3.92 -3.44
C LEU A 26 0.58 -2.88 -4.52
N GLU A 27 0.65 -3.26 -5.79
CA GLU A 27 0.32 -2.38 -6.91
C GLU A 27 -1.14 -1.91 -6.88
N PHE A 28 -2.07 -2.81 -6.55
CA PHE A 28 -3.47 -2.48 -6.39
C PHE A 28 -3.71 -1.52 -5.23
N ILE A 29 -3.02 -1.70 -4.10
CA ILE A 29 -3.09 -0.80 -2.96
C ILE A 29 -2.56 0.58 -3.33
N LEU A 30 -1.35 0.66 -3.89
CA LEU A 30 -0.70 1.94 -4.23
C LEU A 30 -1.52 2.75 -5.24
N SER A 31 -2.15 2.09 -6.22
CA SER A 31 -2.99 2.76 -7.22
C SER A 31 -4.35 3.25 -6.68
N ASN A 32 -4.89 2.62 -5.63
CA ASN A 32 -6.23 2.92 -5.11
C ASN A 32 -6.22 3.62 -3.74
N ASN A 33 -5.05 3.85 -3.15
CA ASN A 33 -4.94 4.43 -1.82
C ASN A 33 -5.47 5.88 -1.77
N PRO A 34 -6.43 6.20 -0.89
CA PRO A 34 -7.03 7.53 -0.81
C PRO A 34 -6.05 8.60 -0.29
N LEU A 35 -5.09 8.24 0.57
CA LEU A 35 -4.08 9.17 1.07
C LEU A 35 -3.12 9.58 -0.05
N LEU A 36 -2.66 8.61 -0.85
CA LEU A 36 -1.81 8.91 -2.01
C LEU A 36 -2.54 9.80 -3.02
N ARG A 37 -3.82 9.54 -3.28
CA ARG A 37 -4.65 10.40 -4.13
C ARG A 37 -4.78 11.83 -3.58
N ALA A 38 -4.90 11.98 -2.26
CA ALA A 38 -4.96 13.29 -1.62
C ALA A 38 -3.62 14.04 -1.73
N HIS A 39 -2.50 13.38 -1.48
CA HIS A 39 -1.16 13.96 -1.66
C HIS A 39 -0.90 14.36 -3.11
N HIS A 40 -1.21 13.48 -4.06
CA HIS A 40 -1.07 13.78 -5.48
C HIS A 40 -1.89 15.01 -5.92
N ARG A 41 -3.11 15.15 -5.39
CA ARG A 41 -3.97 16.33 -5.63
C ARG A 41 -3.36 17.62 -5.07
N VAL A 42 -2.70 17.55 -3.92
CA VAL A 42 -1.98 18.71 -3.35
C VAL A 42 -0.76 19.03 -4.21
N THR A 43 0.08 18.05 -4.56
CA THR A 43 1.28 18.28 -5.39
C THR A 43 0.93 18.91 -6.73
N THR A 44 -0.10 18.42 -7.40
CA THR A 44 -0.56 18.96 -8.70
C THR A 44 -1.08 20.39 -8.63
N GLN A 45 -1.67 20.82 -7.50
CA GLN A 45 -2.06 22.22 -7.29
C GLN A 45 -0.87 23.18 -7.19
N TYR A 46 0.29 22.68 -6.78
CA TYR A 46 1.54 23.46 -6.69
C TYR A 46 2.47 23.26 -7.90
N ALA A 47 2.03 22.51 -8.92
CA ALA A 47 2.82 22.32 -10.14
C ALA A 47 2.97 23.66 -10.88
N PRO A 48 4.21 24.13 -11.15
CA PRO A 48 4.40 25.39 -11.86
C PRO A 48 3.82 25.25 -13.28
N PRO A 49 3.10 26.25 -13.81
CA PRO A 49 2.64 26.23 -15.18
C PRO A 49 3.84 26.05 -16.12
N GLY A 50 3.80 25.00 -16.93
CA GLY A 50 4.91 24.56 -17.78
C GLY A 50 5.17 25.48 -18.98
N ASP A 51 4.25 26.38 -19.28
CA ASP A 51 4.36 27.29 -20.42
C ASP A 51 4.86 28.67 -19.96
N THR A 52 6.05 29.06 -20.41
CA THR A 52 6.61 30.39 -20.17
C THR A 52 5.72 31.49 -20.74
N MET A 53 4.93 31.18 -21.78
CA MET A 53 3.99 32.10 -22.43
C MET A 53 2.75 32.38 -21.57
N SER A 54 2.25 31.39 -20.82
CA SER A 54 1.11 31.59 -19.90
C SER A 54 1.51 32.43 -18.69
N ARG A 55 2.72 32.19 -18.14
CA ARG A 55 3.29 33.02 -17.08
C ARG A 55 3.43 34.48 -17.49
N LEU A 56 3.98 34.76 -18.68
CA LEU A 56 4.11 36.14 -19.16
C LEU A 56 2.76 36.84 -19.30
N ARG A 57 1.72 36.13 -19.76
CA ARG A 57 0.35 36.68 -19.86
C ARG A 57 -0.26 37.01 -18.51
N GLU A 58 -0.06 36.16 -17.50
CA GLU A 58 -0.56 36.39 -16.15
C GLU A 58 0.07 37.61 -15.46
N TYR A 59 1.29 37.99 -15.85
CA TYR A 59 2.05 39.07 -15.19
C TYR A 59 2.32 40.31 -16.05
N THR A 60 1.72 40.41 -17.24
CA THR A 60 1.77 41.63 -18.06
C THR A 60 0.55 42.50 -17.75
N SER A 61 0.76 43.60 -17.01
CA SER A 61 -0.29 44.60 -16.82
C SER A 61 -0.01 45.82 -17.70
N ILE A 62 -1.06 46.30 -18.38
CA ILE A 62 -1.00 47.54 -19.14
C ILE A 62 -1.48 48.64 -18.20
N TYR A 63 -0.65 49.65 -17.97
CA TYR A 63 -1.06 50.81 -17.18
C TYR A 63 -1.02 52.06 -18.04
N GLY A 64 -2.07 52.88 -17.91
CA GLY A 64 -2.11 54.24 -18.42
C GLY A 64 -2.26 55.18 -17.23
N LYS A 65 -1.32 56.11 -17.09
CA LYS A 65 -1.46 57.21 -16.12
C LYS A 65 -1.72 58.49 -16.89
N ALA A 66 -2.89 59.08 -16.66
CA ALA A 66 -3.22 60.42 -17.08
C ALA A 66 -3.22 61.30 -15.82
N GLY A 67 -2.26 62.21 -15.73
CA GLY A 67 -2.15 63.16 -14.61
C GLY A 67 -2.38 64.56 -15.11
N ALA A 68 -3.21 65.33 -14.40
CA ALA A 68 -3.34 66.77 -14.56
C ALA A 68 -2.88 67.44 -13.28
N GLY A 69 -1.72 68.09 -13.32
CA GLY A 69 -1.14 68.76 -12.15
C GLY A 69 -0.18 69.85 -12.59
N GLY A 70 -0.63 71.10 -12.53
CA GLY A 70 0.22 72.27 -12.72
C GLY A 70 1.02 72.54 -11.45
N THR A 71 2.34 72.65 -11.59
CA THR A 71 3.18 73.35 -10.62
C THR A 71 3.48 74.74 -11.17
N ASP A 72 3.72 75.72 -10.30
CA ASP A 72 3.94 77.16 -10.60
C ASP A 72 5.06 77.49 -11.63
N PHE A 73 5.65 76.49 -12.30
CA PHE A 73 6.78 76.64 -13.21
C PHE A 73 6.54 76.08 -14.63
N ASN A 74 5.33 75.60 -14.99
CA ASN A 74 5.01 75.22 -16.38
C ASN A 74 3.50 75.19 -16.68
N ASP A 75 3.09 75.86 -17.77
CA ASP A 75 1.68 76.16 -18.11
C ASP A 75 1.02 75.14 -19.08
N GLU A 76 1.48 73.88 -19.08
CA GLU A 76 0.85 72.78 -19.81
C GLU A 76 0.79 71.52 -18.93
N PRO A 77 -0.36 71.19 -18.30
CA PRO A 77 -0.38 70.18 -17.24
C PRO A 77 -0.81 68.78 -17.69
N PHE A 78 -0.81 68.46 -18.99
CA PHE A 78 -1.25 67.14 -19.46
C PHE A 78 -0.07 66.20 -19.73
N VAL A 79 0.18 65.28 -18.79
CA VAL A 79 1.16 64.21 -18.98
C VAL A 79 0.41 62.92 -19.29
N LEU A 80 0.51 62.45 -20.54
CA LEU A 80 -0.01 61.16 -20.97
C LEU A 80 1.13 60.14 -20.97
N GLN A 81 1.15 59.24 -19.99
CA GLN A 81 2.11 58.15 -19.93
C GLN A 81 1.41 56.81 -20.19
N ALA A 82 1.76 56.17 -21.30
CA ALA A 82 1.37 54.80 -21.61
C ALA A 82 2.61 53.91 -21.50
N GLY A 83 2.53 52.83 -20.72
CA GLY A 83 3.64 51.90 -20.53
C GLY A 83 3.14 50.47 -20.35
N ILE A 84 3.98 49.52 -20.75
CA ILE A 84 3.77 48.10 -20.45
C ILE A 84 4.62 47.79 -19.22
N GLN A 85 3.99 47.39 -18.13
CA GLN A 85 4.70 46.94 -16.94
C GLN A 85 4.75 45.42 -16.95
N ILE A 86 5.95 44.88 -17.17
CA ILE A 86 6.21 43.44 -17.02
C ILE A 86 6.68 43.23 -15.58
N ASN A 87 5.83 42.64 -14.75
CA ASN A 87 6.25 42.24 -13.41
C ASN A 87 6.89 40.85 -13.52
N ILE A 88 8.21 40.73 -13.38
CA ILE A 88 8.88 39.43 -13.35
C ILE A 88 8.97 39.01 -11.87
N PRO A 89 8.09 38.15 -11.36
CA PRO A 89 8.16 37.75 -9.97
C PRO A 89 9.41 36.90 -9.73
N LEU A 90 10.25 37.33 -8.77
CA LEU A 90 11.34 36.52 -8.20
C LEU A 90 10.83 35.27 -7.45
N ALA A 91 9.51 35.12 -7.30
CA ALA A 91 8.86 33.98 -6.67
C ALA A 91 9.06 32.66 -7.42
N SER A 92 9.53 32.66 -8.67
CA SER A 92 9.73 31.43 -9.46
C SER A 92 10.64 30.39 -8.79
N THR A 93 11.65 30.84 -8.03
CA THR A 93 12.56 29.93 -7.30
C THR A 93 11.90 29.39 -6.04
N ASN A 94 11.11 30.21 -5.34
CA ASN A 94 10.35 29.79 -4.17
C ASN A 94 9.23 28.82 -4.54
N GLU A 95 8.49 29.07 -5.63
CA GLU A 95 7.46 28.16 -6.16
C GLU A 95 8.05 26.80 -6.55
N LYS A 96 9.17 26.79 -7.28
CA LYS A 96 9.90 25.56 -7.62
C LYS A 96 10.36 24.81 -6.38
N ARG A 97 10.87 25.52 -5.38
CA ARG A 97 11.27 24.93 -4.10
C ARG A 97 10.07 24.34 -3.37
N THR A 98 8.95 25.05 -3.27
CA THR A 98 7.73 24.55 -2.60
C THR A 98 7.18 23.32 -3.32
N HIS A 99 7.14 23.32 -4.65
CA HIS A 99 6.75 22.14 -5.43
C HIS A 99 7.70 20.96 -5.16
N ALA A 100 9.01 21.18 -5.21
CA ALA A 100 10.01 20.14 -4.93
C ALA A 100 9.85 19.56 -3.51
N MET A 101 9.58 20.40 -2.51
CA MET A 101 9.28 19.94 -1.15
C MET A 101 8.01 19.09 -1.10
N LYS A 102 6.95 19.46 -1.84
CA LYS A 102 5.70 18.67 -1.91
C LYS A 102 5.89 17.32 -2.60
N VAL A 103 6.69 17.27 -3.66
CA VAL A 103 7.06 16.00 -4.31
C VAL A 103 7.82 15.09 -3.33
N VAL A 104 8.78 15.64 -2.57
CA VAL A 104 9.52 14.87 -1.55
C VAL A 104 8.59 14.37 -0.44
N GLU A 105 7.65 15.19 0.01
CA GLU A 105 6.60 14.78 0.97
C GLU A 105 5.74 13.64 0.42
N GLU A 106 5.29 13.73 -0.85
CA GLU A 106 4.54 12.67 -1.52
C GLU A 106 5.33 11.36 -1.63
N THR A 107 6.59 11.41 -2.08
CA THR A 107 7.47 10.24 -2.13
C THR A 107 7.65 9.61 -0.75
N ARG A 108 7.87 10.41 0.29
CA ARG A 108 7.98 9.91 1.66
C ARG A 108 6.69 9.22 2.11
N THR A 109 5.52 9.78 1.79
CA THR A 109 4.24 9.14 2.11
C THR A 109 4.04 7.83 1.36
N ILE A 110 4.48 7.74 0.10
CA ILE A 110 4.49 6.48 -0.67
C ILE A 110 5.36 5.43 0.03
N ASP A 111 6.59 5.78 0.39
CA ASP A 111 7.52 4.88 1.07
C ASP A 111 6.97 4.41 2.42
N GLU A 112 6.40 5.31 3.22
CA GLU A 112 5.80 5.00 4.52
C GLU A 112 4.59 4.06 4.38
N ILE A 113 3.73 4.28 3.39
CA ILE A 113 2.57 3.40 3.11
C ILE A 113 3.06 2.04 2.61
N GLN A 114 3.99 2.01 1.67
CA GLN A 114 4.57 0.78 1.13
C GLN A 114 5.21 -0.06 2.23
N ALA A 115 6.01 0.56 3.12
CA ALA A 115 6.64 -0.13 4.24
C ALA A 115 5.61 -0.74 5.20
N LYS A 116 4.54 0.00 5.52
CA LYS A 116 3.43 -0.50 6.37
C LYS A 116 2.70 -1.66 5.72
N VAL A 117 2.34 -1.53 4.45
CA VAL A 117 1.64 -2.56 3.67
C VAL A 117 2.48 -3.83 3.58
N LEU A 118 3.78 -3.71 3.27
CA LEU A 118 4.69 -4.85 3.23
C LEU A 118 4.85 -5.52 4.60
N GLY A 119 4.92 -4.73 5.68
CA GLY A 119 4.93 -5.27 7.04
C GLY A 119 3.66 -6.06 7.37
N ASP A 120 2.49 -5.52 7.04
CA ASP A 120 1.20 -6.16 7.26
C ASP A 120 1.02 -7.43 6.40
N ILE A 121 1.54 -7.43 5.17
CA ILE A 121 1.59 -8.60 4.28
C ILE A 121 2.52 -9.68 4.85
N ALA A 122 3.71 -9.31 5.31
CA ALA A 122 4.66 -10.25 5.91
C ALA A 122 4.06 -10.91 7.16
N GLN A 123 3.36 -10.14 8.00
CA GLN A 123 2.63 -10.69 9.15
C GLN A 123 1.51 -11.65 8.74
N LEU A 124 0.74 -11.32 7.69
CA LEU A 124 -0.27 -12.21 7.14
C LEU A 124 0.34 -13.53 6.67
N ARG A 125 1.46 -13.48 5.93
CA ARG A 125 2.20 -14.68 5.49
C ARG A 125 2.72 -15.51 6.66
N GLN A 126 3.22 -14.86 7.71
CA GLN A 126 3.65 -15.55 8.92
C GLN A 126 2.48 -16.33 9.55
N HIS A 127 1.31 -15.71 9.69
CA HIS A 127 0.14 -16.39 10.25
C HIS A 127 -0.36 -17.55 9.35
N GLU A 128 -0.34 -17.37 8.02
CA GLU A 128 -0.68 -18.44 7.08
C GLU A 128 0.29 -19.63 7.17
N ALA A 129 1.59 -19.35 7.31
CA ALA A 129 2.62 -20.37 7.51
C ALA A 129 2.46 -21.10 8.85
N ASP A 130 2.18 -20.36 9.93
CA ASP A 130 1.92 -20.93 11.25
C ASP A 130 0.67 -21.81 11.24
N LEU A 131 -0.40 -21.40 10.55
CA LEU A 131 -1.61 -22.21 10.39
C LEU A 131 -1.30 -23.51 9.64
N ALA A 132 -0.54 -23.44 8.55
CA ALA A 132 -0.12 -24.62 7.80
C ALA A 132 0.73 -25.57 8.66
N ALA A 133 1.60 -25.04 9.52
CA ALA A 133 2.38 -25.84 10.46
C ALA A 133 1.49 -26.51 11.53
N THR A 134 0.54 -25.77 12.12
CA THR A 134 -0.43 -26.32 13.07
C THR A 134 -1.29 -27.41 12.43
N ASP A 135 -1.72 -27.26 11.18
CA ASP A 135 -2.48 -28.29 10.47
C ASP A 135 -1.67 -29.58 10.27
N LYS A 136 -0.35 -29.48 10.04
CA LYS A 136 0.53 -30.65 9.99
C LYS A 136 0.67 -31.33 11.36
N ARG A 137 0.80 -30.55 12.43
CA ARG A 137 0.85 -31.08 13.81
C ARG A 137 -0.46 -31.76 14.20
N LEU A 138 -1.60 -31.18 13.85
CA LEU A 138 -2.93 -31.76 14.08
C LEU A 138 -3.09 -33.10 13.39
N LYS A 139 -2.66 -33.23 12.13
CA LYS A 139 -2.67 -34.51 11.42
C LYS A 139 -1.79 -35.55 12.13
N PHE A 140 -0.56 -35.17 12.47
CA PHE A 140 0.37 -36.07 13.16
C PHE A 140 -0.17 -36.55 14.52
N TYR A 141 -0.68 -35.64 15.35
CA TYR A 141 -1.26 -36.03 16.64
C TYR A 141 -2.56 -36.82 16.47
N GLY A 142 -3.34 -36.54 15.42
CA GLY A 142 -4.52 -37.31 15.06
C GLY A 142 -4.16 -38.76 14.75
N ASP A 143 -3.21 -38.99 13.85
CA ASP A 143 -2.73 -40.33 13.48
C ASP A 143 -2.15 -41.07 14.70
N LYS A 144 -1.35 -40.37 15.51
CA LYS A 144 -0.78 -40.93 16.75
C LYS A 144 -1.86 -41.32 17.76
N SER A 145 -2.89 -40.49 17.94
CA SER A 145 -4.01 -40.80 18.83
C SER A 145 -4.79 -42.02 18.35
N GLY A 146 -5.03 -42.13 17.03
CA GLY A 146 -5.71 -43.29 16.44
C GLY A 146 -4.90 -44.58 16.59
N TRP A 147 -3.58 -44.51 16.45
CA TRP A 147 -2.69 -45.63 16.71
C TRP A 147 -2.69 -46.05 18.19
N LEU A 148 -2.56 -45.11 19.12
CA LEU A 148 -2.62 -45.39 20.57
C LEU A 148 -3.97 -45.98 20.97
N GLN A 149 -5.08 -45.50 20.39
CA GLN A 149 -6.41 -46.03 20.67
C GLN A 149 -6.56 -47.49 20.25
N LYS A 150 -5.92 -47.91 19.15
CA LYS A 150 -5.89 -49.33 18.74
C LYS A 150 -5.14 -50.19 19.75
N ARG A 151 -3.97 -49.72 20.21
CA ARG A 151 -3.18 -50.43 21.24
C ARG A 151 -3.91 -50.60 22.57
N VAL A 152 -4.58 -49.56 23.04
CA VAL A 152 -5.38 -49.67 24.28
C VAL A 152 -6.49 -50.70 24.11
N LYS A 153 -7.14 -50.77 22.94
CA LYS A 153 -8.14 -51.82 22.65
C LYS A 153 -7.54 -53.23 22.57
N GLU A 154 -6.28 -53.36 22.20
CA GLU A 154 -5.52 -54.62 22.18
C GLU A 154 -5.05 -55.06 23.58
N GLY A 155 -5.32 -54.27 24.64
CA GLY A 155 -5.07 -54.63 26.04
C GLY A 155 -3.82 -53.98 26.67
N TYR A 156 -3.23 -52.96 26.04
CA TYR A 156 -2.10 -52.23 26.60
C TYR A 156 -2.57 -51.03 27.46
N ASP A 157 -2.90 -51.31 28.73
CA ASP A 157 -3.48 -50.32 29.67
C ASP A 157 -2.55 -49.14 30.02
N GLU A 158 -1.23 -49.31 29.91
CA GLU A 158 -0.23 -48.26 30.16
C GLU A 158 -0.34 -47.06 29.19
N ASP A 159 -1.00 -47.24 28.04
CA ASP A 159 -1.15 -46.21 27.02
C ASP A 159 -2.37 -45.30 27.23
N VAL A 160 -3.23 -45.61 28.20
CA VAL A 160 -4.40 -44.76 28.53
C VAL A 160 -3.97 -43.37 28.99
N SER A 161 -2.91 -43.27 29.79
CA SER A 161 -2.36 -41.97 30.22
C SER A 161 -1.79 -41.18 29.03
N LYS A 162 -1.06 -41.86 28.13
CA LYS A 162 -0.51 -41.25 26.91
C LYS A 162 -1.61 -40.75 25.96
N LEU A 163 -2.77 -41.42 25.93
CA LEU A 163 -3.93 -40.96 25.16
C LEU A 163 -4.49 -39.63 25.70
N TRP A 164 -4.56 -39.47 27.03
CA TRP A 164 -4.97 -38.20 27.63
C TRP A 164 -4.00 -37.07 27.30
N ASP A 165 -2.69 -37.31 27.40
CA ASP A 165 -1.67 -36.31 27.05
C ASP A 165 -1.76 -35.87 25.58
N ILE A 166 -1.97 -36.82 24.65
CA ILE A 166 -2.15 -36.49 23.23
C ILE A 166 -3.49 -35.80 22.98
N GLY A 167 -4.55 -36.18 23.70
CA GLY A 167 -5.85 -35.52 23.65
C GLY A 167 -5.76 -34.05 24.06
N GLN A 168 -5.02 -33.74 25.12
CA GLN A 168 -4.75 -32.37 25.55
C GLN A 168 -4.01 -31.57 24.47
N LYS A 169 -2.92 -32.12 23.92
CA LYS A 169 -2.15 -31.48 22.83
C LYS A 169 -2.99 -31.25 21.59
N LEU A 170 -3.85 -32.20 21.22
CA LEU A 170 -4.80 -32.03 20.11
C LEU A 170 -5.76 -30.87 20.35
N ASN A 171 -6.26 -30.72 21.57
CA ASN A 171 -7.16 -29.64 21.91
C ASN A 171 -6.44 -28.27 21.88
N GLU A 172 -5.22 -28.20 22.41
CA GLU A 172 -4.38 -27.01 22.36
C GLU A 172 -4.07 -26.57 20.92
N GLU A 173 -3.67 -27.51 20.06
CA GLU A 173 -3.39 -27.22 18.64
C GLU A 173 -4.65 -26.85 17.87
N ARG A 174 -5.82 -27.41 18.21
CA ARG A 174 -7.11 -27.00 17.61
C ARG A 174 -7.46 -25.57 17.99
N ALA A 175 -7.33 -25.22 19.27
CA ALA A 175 -7.55 -23.86 19.74
C ALA A 175 -6.57 -22.87 19.07
N ALA A 176 -5.31 -23.27 18.89
CA ALA A 176 -4.32 -22.47 18.17
C ALA A 176 -4.70 -22.29 16.69
N SER A 177 -5.18 -23.34 16.01
CA SER A 177 -5.65 -23.26 14.62
C SER A 177 -6.81 -22.28 14.47
N GLU A 178 -7.83 -22.36 15.33
CA GLU A 178 -8.97 -21.43 15.29
C GLU A 178 -8.56 -19.99 15.58
N ARG A 179 -7.66 -19.78 16.54
CA ARG A 179 -7.09 -18.46 16.82
C ARG A 179 -6.38 -17.88 15.58
N LEU A 180 -5.54 -18.69 14.92
CA LEU A 180 -4.81 -18.27 13.72
C LEU A 180 -5.77 -17.94 12.56
N LYS A 181 -6.84 -18.71 12.36
CA LYS A 181 -7.85 -18.41 11.33
C LYS A 181 -8.49 -17.03 11.54
N ILE A 182 -8.83 -16.68 12.78
CA ILE A 182 -9.41 -15.37 13.11
C ILE A 182 -8.39 -14.25 12.86
N LEU A 183 -7.13 -14.44 13.27
CA LEU A 183 -6.05 -13.48 13.05
C LEU A 183 -5.80 -13.26 11.55
N ILE A 184 -5.74 -14.33 10.76
CA ILE A 184 -5.60 -14.26 9.29
C ILE A 184 -6.77 -13.49 8.69
N ALA A 185 -8.01 -13.78 9.10
CA ALA A 185 -9.18 -13.07 8.60
C ALA A 185 -9.08 -11.57 8.91
N SER A 186 -8.79 -11.20 10.16
CA SER A 186 -8.61 -9.80 10.58
C SER A 186 -7.49 -9.10 9.79
N GLN A 187 -6.34 -9.75 9.63
CA GLN A 187 -5.20 -9.19 8.91
C GLN A 187 -5.52 -8.98 7.41
N ARG A 188 -6.27 -9.90 6.78
CA ARG A 188 -6.76 -9.72 5.40
C ARG A 188 -7.67 -8.50 5.27
N TYR A 189 -8.55 -8.26 6.25
CA TYR A 189 -9.37 -7.05 6.28
C TYR A 189 -8.50 -5.79 6.41
N GLN A 190 -7.49 -5.80 7.28
CA GLN A 190 -6.57 -4.66 7.46
C GLN A 190 -5.79 -4.35 6.17
N VAL A 191 -5.19 -5.36 5.54
CA VAL A 191 -4.48 -5.21 4.27
C VAL A 191 -5.41 -4.67 3.17
N ALA A 192 -6.64 -5.20 3.09
CA ALA A 192 -7.62 -4.76 2.11
C ALA A 192 -8.01 -3.29 2.26
N HIS A 193 -8.09 -2.78 3.49
CA HIS A 193 -8.51 -1.40 3.76
C HIS A 193 -7.54 -0.34 3.22
N TYR A 194 -6.27 -0.67 2.99
CA TYR A 194 -5.34 0.26 2.35
C TYR A 194 -5.77 0.65 0.92
N ALA A 195 -6.57 -0.17 0.24
CA ALA A 195 -7.10 0.13 -1.08
C ALA A 195 -8.31 1.11 -1.06
N GLY A 196 -8.72 1.62 0.11
CA GLY A 196 -9.81 2.58 0.22
C GLY A 196 -11.13 2.01 -0.29
N GLU A 197 -11.81 2.73 -1.20
CA GLU A 197 -13.12 2.34 -1.75
C GLU A 197 -13.12 0.96 -2.45
N ARG A 198 -11.95 0.51 -2.95
CA ARG A 198 -11.81 -0.80 -3.61
C ARG A 198 -11.41 -1.94 -2.67
N TRP A 199 -11.45 -1.72 -1.36
CA TRP A 199 -11.15 -2.77 -0.36
C TRP A 199 -11.94 -4.09 -0.55
N PRO A 200 -13.22 -4.13 -1.00
CA PRO A 200 -13.93 -5.39 -1.11
C PRO A 200 -13.36 -6.31 -2.19
N ILE A 201 -12.87 -5.73 -3.29
CA ILE A 201 -12.24 -6.45 -4.41
C ILE A 201 -10.95 -7.09 -3.94
N LEU A 202 -10.11 -6.29 -3.27
CA LEU A 202 -8.85 -6.78 -2.71
C LEU A 202 -9.07 -7.86 -1.65
N LEU A 203 -10.09 -7.70 -0.79
CA LEU A 203 -10.44 -8.74 0.19
C LEU A 203 -10.89 -10.04 -0.48
N ALA A 204 -11.70 -9.97 -1.54
CA ALA A 204 -12.13 -11.15 -2.28
C ALA A 204 -10.93 -11.88 -2.89
N TYR A 205 -9.97 -11.14 -3.44
CA TYR A 205 -8.70 -11.69 -3.95
C TYR A 205 -7.87 -12.36 -2.85
N LEU A 206 -7.65 -11.69 -1.70
CA LEU A 206 -6.92 -12.25 -0.55
C LEU A 206 -7.59 -13.50 0.04
N GLN A 207 -8.92 -13.63 -0.12
CA GLN A 207 -9.67 -14.82 0.27
C GLN A 207 -9.66 -15.94 -0.79
N GLY A 208 -9.06 -15.72 -1.95
CA GLY A 208 -9.05 -16.66 -3.09
C GLY A 208 -10.40 -16.77 -3.80
N LYS A 209 -11.28 -15.77 -3.68
CA LYS A 209 -12.66 -15.77 -4.21
C LYS A 209 -12.86 -14.86 -5.42
N GLY A 210 -11.83 -14.16 -5.89
CA GLY A 210 -11.93 -13.21 -7.00
C GLY A 210 -10.57 -12.87 -7.62
N SER A 211 -10.57 -12.00 -8.62
CA SER A 211 -9.39 -11.41 -9.28
C SER A 211 -9.30 -9.91 -8.97
N LEU A 212 -8.15 -9.29 -9.28
CA LEU A 212 -7.89 -7.85 -9.08
C LEU A 212 -8.32 -6.99 -10.29
N GLU A 213 -9.30 -7.45 -11.07
CA GLU A 213 -9.81 -6.77 -12.27
C GLU A 213 -10.97 -5.79 -11.96
#